data_AF-A0A3D4VW25-F1
#
_entry.id   AF-A0A3D4VW25-F1
#
_cell.length_a   1.000
_cell.length_b   1.000
_cell.length_c   1.000
_cell.angle_alpha   90.00
_cell.angle_beta   90.00
_cell.angle_gamma   90.00
#
_symmetry.space_group_name_H-M   'P 1'
#
loop_
_entity.id
_entity.type
_entity.pdbx_description
1 polymer ?
#
loop_
_entity_poly.entity_id
_entity_poly.type
_entity_poly.pdbx_seq_one_letter_code
_entity_poly.pdbx_strand_id
1 'polypeptide(L)'
;MMNKFCKAILVMVVCVTTGTSVMGAGIKCSGWATEAVTSAAENGFVPESLLSKANEPITRREMCSLIMQYYRVYTGDNYISSAESQFMDEKSNEVVTAVELGLFSGVSTKMFKPNEKVTREQMAAVMARLFNKVGLELIQNTDADSVFNDNAKIGDWAKASVALLKKNGIINGDNKGYFNPKDITTIEQVIAVLMQTQPSTGEQSVMVGDLSVSLGENVARVVREFGQPTRIDKNKFGTQRYIYANNYEKFFMVGISNDKVVEIYTNAASLGYCTITSKTTYDTMNFDNYKSYSWEKAVYEDDKYVLTVFFDCMDNRKVDAIYLRSSGLTEVSDFYGTGSEAYIESELVDIINASRVKMGMLPFKRNSDADVVAKAHSDEMMSFLRSDYNSIRGLTPFQRMDEAGIKYGLAAENIFTEASGDAIEIYGWWISNVATRSNLLSKDFTDIGIGSVGSSKRKIFYTTADMFSVE
;
A
#
# COMPACT_ATOMS: atom_id res chain seq x y z
N MET A 1 27.54 -12.59 8.24
CA MET A 1 28.31 -11.35 8.49
C MET A 1 27.26 -10.25 8.69
N MET A 2 27.20 -9.67 9.90
CA MET A 2 26.08 -8.86 10.40
C MET A 2 25.76 -7.65 9.51
N ASN A 3 24.49 -7.55 9.11
CA ASN A 3 23.86 -6.36 8.54
C ASN A 3 23.99 -5.20 9.53
N LYS A 4 24.88 -4.24 9.21
CA LYS A 4 24.98 -2.94 9.87
C LYS A 4 24.13 -1.91 9.11
N PHE A 5 22.87 -2.22 8.84
CA PHE A 5 21.89 -1.24 8.38
C PHE A 5 21.10 -0.71 9.57
N CYS A 6 21.04 0.61 9.69
CA CYS A 6 20.32 1.38 10.70
C CYS A 6 20.86 1.27 12.14
N LYS A 7 21.89 2.07 12.44
CA LYS A 7 21.92 2.74 13.74
C LYS A 7 20.68 3.64 13.79
N ALA A 8 19.67 3.22 14.56
CA ALA A 8 18.50 4.01 14.88
C ALA A 8 18.93 5.40 15.38
N ILE A 9 18.74 6.42 14.55
CA ILE A 9 18.52 7.77 15.03
C ILE A 9 17.00 7.89 15.05
N LEU A 10 16.45 7.79 16.25
CA LEU A 10 15.06 7.99 16.59
C LEU A 10 14.70 9.46 16.26
N VAL A 11 14.35 9.75 15.01
CA VAL A 11 13.63 10.99 14.70
C VAL A 11 12.17 10.69 15.02
N MET A 12 11.80 11.03 16.25
CA MET A 12 10.41 11.19 16.65
C MET A 12 9.81 12.26 15.74
N VAL A 13 9.16 11.85 14.65
CA VAL A 13 8.28 12.75 13.89
C VAL A 13 7.09 12.98 14.80
N VAL A 14 7.16 14.06 15.58
CA VAL A 14 6.02 14.59 16.29
C VAL A 14 5.06 15.09 15.21
N CYS A 15 4.13 14.21 14.82
CA CYS A 15 2.96 14.63 14.07
C CYS A 15 2.11 15.45 15.05
N VAL A 16 2.31 16.77 15.07
CA VAL A 16 1.38 17.70 15.74
C VAL A 16 0.13 17.77 14.87
N THR A 17 -0.65 16.69 14.87
CA THR A 17 -2.07 16.85 14.62
C THR A 17 -2.63 17.46 15.90
N THR A 18 -3.42 18.51 15.78
CA THR A 18 -4.35 18.93 16.85
C THR A 18 -5.50 17.92 16.94
N GLY A 19 -5.17 16.63 16.95
CA GLY A 19 -5.99 15.62 17.58
C GLY A 19 -5.62 15.63 19.05
N THR A 20 -6.61 15.68 19.94
CA THR A 20 -6.38 15.48 21.37
C THR A 20 -5.46 14.28 21.56
N SER A 21 -4.24 14.52 22.03
CA SER A 21 -3.25 13.49 22.27
C SER A 21 -3.90 12.40 23.11
N VAL A 22 -3.95 11.16 22.60
CA VAL A 22 -4.33 9.97 23.40
C VAL A 22 -3.29 9.67 24.49
N MET A 23 -2.27 10.53 24.66
CA MET A 23 -1.35 10.57 25.82
C MET A 23 -2.02 10.83 27.19
N GLY A 24 -3.34 10.66 27.31
CA GLY A 24 -4.09 10.74 28.56
C GLY A 24 -4.18 9.44 29.36
N ALA A 25 -4.03 8.26 28.72
CA ALA A 25 -4.03 6.98 29.43
C ALA A 25 -2.60 6.48 29.59
N GLY A 26 -2.08 6.45 30.82
CA GLY A 26 -0.72 5.99 31.11
C GLY A 26 -0.51 4.52 30.72
N ILE A 27 -0.04 4.28 29.49
CA ILE A 27 0.25 2.94 28.95
C ILE A 27 1.27 2.25 29.86
N LYS A 28 0.93 1.05 30.35
CA LYS A 28 1.81 0.24 31.19
C LYS A 28 2.05 -1.12 30.53
N CYS A 29 3.11 -1.20 29.76
CA CYS A 29 3.57 -2.42 29.10
C CYS A 29 5.07 -2.64 29.34
N SER A 30 5.53 -3.86 29.08
CA SER A 30 6.93 -4.23 29.03
C SER A 30 7.62 -3.57 27.83
N GLY A 31 8.92 -3.27 27.94
CA GLY A 31 9.66 -2.58 26.88
C GLY A 31 9.66 -3.28 25.51
N TRP A 32 9.54 -4.61 25.49
CA TRP A 32 9.45 -5.39 24.25
C TRP A 32 8.10 -5.21 23.53
N ALA A 33 7.05 -4.81 24.24
CA ALA A 33 5.70 -4.67 23.73
C ALA A 33 5.33 -3.21 23.42
N THR A 34 6.17 -2.24 23.77
CA THR A 34 5.89 -0.80 23.64
C THR A 34 5.40 -0.43 22.26
N GLU A 35 6.08 -0.89 21.21
CA GLU A 35 5.72 -0.58 19.82
C GLU A 35 4.33 -1.12 19.46
N ALA A 36 4.09 -2.41 19.72
CA ALA A 36 2.82 -3.05 19.42
C ALA A 36 1.66 -2.43 20.21
N VAL A 37 1.85 -2.15 21.50
CA VAL A 37 0.82 -1.57 22.37
C VAL A 37 0.51 -0.12 21.99
N THR A 38 1.53 0.67 21.68
CA THR A 38 1.35 2.06 21.22
C THR A 38 0.63 2.09 19.89
N SER A 39 1.08 1.30 18.91
CA SER A 39 0.46 1.21 17.59
C SER A 39 -1.00 0.73 17.69
N ALA A 40 -1.28 -0.28 18.51
CA ALA A 40 -2.65 -0.74 18.72
C ALA A 40 -3.55 0.34 19.35
N ALA A 41 -3.01 1.14 20.28
CA ALA A 41 -3.74 2.25 20.91
C ALA A 41 -4.05 3.37 19.91
N GLU A 42 -3.05 3.81 19.14
CA GLU A 42 -3.19 4.86 18.13
C GLU A 42 -4.19 4.48 17.03
N ASN A 43 -4.24 3.21 16.66
CA ASN A 43 -5.16 2.69 15.66
C ASN A 43 -6.53 2.28 16.24
N GLY A 44 -6.76 2.48 17.55
CA GLY A 44 -8.02 2.16 18.20
C GLY A 44 -8.35 0.66 18.27
N PHE A 45 -7.38 -0.23 18.01
CA PHE A 45 -7.57 -1.68 17.99
C PHE A 45 -7.81 -2.29 19.38
N VAL A 46 -7.53 -1.55 20.44
CA VAL A 46 -7.58 -2.03 21.82
C VAL A 46 -8.42 -1.09 22.69
N PRO A 47 -9.26 -1.62 23.60
CA PRO A 47 -9.98 -0.79 24.56
C PRO A 47 -9.03 -0.01 25.46
N GLU A 48 -9.25 1.30 25.61
CA GLU A 48 -8.39 2.20 26.39
C GLU A 48 -8.22 1.71 27.85
N SER A 49 -9.27 1.12 28.43
CA SER A 49 -9.26 0.55 29.78
C SER A 49 -8.24 -0.57 30.00
N LEU A 50 -7.68 -1.15 28.94
CA LEU A 50 -6.65 -2.19 29.02
C LEU A 50 -5.23 -1.64 28.92
N LEU A 51 -5.05 -0.41 28.40
CA LEU A 51 -3.73 0.18 28.15
C LEU A 51 -2.92 0.41 29.43
N SER A 52 -3.59 0.87 30.50
CA SER A 52 -2.94 1.16 31.78
C SER A 52 -2.51 -0.07 32.58
N LYS A 53 -2.83 -1.26 32.07
CA LYS A 53 -2.51 -2.57 32.67
C LYS A 53 -2.10 -3.59 31.61
N ALA A 54 -1.54 -3.15 30.49
CA ALA A 54 -1.21 -4.04 29.37
C ALA A 54 -0.23 -5.17 29.78
N ASN A 55 0.62 -4.96 30.78
CA ASN A 55 1.51 -6.00 31.28
C ASN A 55 0.86 -7.03 32.22
N GLU A 56 -0.44 -6.92 32.53
CA GLU A 56 -1.13 -7.82 33.45
C GLU A 56 -1.76 -9.04 32.75
N PRO A 57 -1.97 -10.16 33.46
CA PRO A 57 -2.71 -11.32 32.96
C PRO A 57 -4.11 -10.97 32.47
N ILE A 58 -4.47 -11.38 31.25
CA ILE A 58 -5.78 -11.10 30.67
C ILE A 58 -6.84 -12.08 31.16
N THR A 59 -8.03 -11.57 31.51
CA THR A 59 -9.22 -12.40 31.77
C THR A 59 -9.96 -12.76 30.48
N ARG A 60 -10.83 -13.76 30.53
CA ARG A 60 -11.66 -14.17 29.39
C ARG A 60 -12.57 -13.04 28.89
N ARG A 61 -13.16 -12.24 29.79
CA ARG A 61 -13.97 -11.07 29.42
C ARG A 61 -13.12 -9.99 28.74
N GLU A 62 -11.96 -9.67 29.30
CA GLU A 62 -11.07 -8.66 28.71
C GLU A 62 -10.56 -9.10 27.34
N MET A 63 -10.22 -10.39 27.17
CA MET A 63 -9.84 -10.91 25.86
C MET A 63 -10.99 -10.80 24.86
N CYS A 64 -12.22 -11.12 25.27
CA CYS A 64 -13.41 -10.96 24.44
C CYS A 64 -13.59 -9.50 24.00
N SER A 65 -13.46 -8.54 24.92
CA SER A 65 -13.58 -7.12 24.59
C SER A 65 -12.48 -6.66 23.63
N LEU A 66 -11.24 -7.12 23.85
CA LEU A 66 -10.09 -6.79 23.01
C LEU A 66 -10.27 -7.32 21.57
N ILE A 67 -10.64 -8.60 21.39
CA ILE A 67 -10.86 -9.15 20.04
C ILE A 67 -12.08 -8.54 19.35
N MET A 68 -13.12 -8.16 20.10
CA MET A 68 -14.30 -7.51 19.54
C MET A 68 -13.99 -6.09 19.09
N GLN A 69 -13.21 -5.33 19.86
CA GLN A 69 -12.70 -4.03 19.44
C GLN A 69 -11.87 -4.17 18.16
N TYR A 70 -10.93 -5.12 18.12
CA TYR A 70 -10.13 -5.38 16.93
C TYR A 70 -11.01 -5.74 15.73
N TYR A 71 -11.98 -6.65 15.90
CA TYR A 71 -12.91 -7.06 14.84
C TYR A 71 -13.68 -5.88 14.27
N ARG A 72 -14.25 -5.02 15.12
CA ARG A 72 -15.00 -3.82 14.70
C ARG A 72 -14.13 -2.86 13.91
N VAL A 73 -12.92 -2.60 14.40
CA VAL A 73 -11.98 -1.70 13.74
C VAL A 73 -11.46 -2.31 12.44
N TYR A 74 -11.21 -3.61 12.40
CA TYR A 74 -10.69 -4.27 11.21
C TYR A 74 -11.73 -4.34 10.09
N THR A 75 -12.96 -4.74 10.42
CA THR A 75 -14.02 -5.01 9.43
C THR A 75 -14.96 -3.83 9.19
N GLY A 76 -15.02 -2.86 10.10
CA GLY A 76 -16.06 -1.83 10.13
C GLY A 76 -17.43 -2.34 10.61
N ASP A 77 -17.56 -3.65 10.90
CA ASP A 77 -18.80 -4.24 11.37
C ASP A 77 -19.01 -3.94 12.85
N ASN A 78 -20.04 -3.15 13.13
CA ASN A 78 -20.43 -2.76 14.48
C ASN A 78 -21.61 -3.57 15.05
N TYR A 79 -21.89 -4.76 14.51
CA TYR A 79 -22.94 -5.65 15.01
C TYR A 79 -22.83 -5.88 16.52
N ILE A 80 -24.00 -5.83 17.18
CA ILE A 80 -24.20 -6.15 18.59
C ILE A 80 -25.45 -7.02 18.64
N SER A 81 -25.32 -8.24 19.15
CA SER A 81 -26.45 -9.13 19.36
C SER A 81 -27.43 -8.55 20.39
N SER A 82 -28.71 -8.81 20.15
CA SER A 82 -29.80 -8.56 21.10
C SER A 82 -30.31 -9.84 21.75
N ALA A 83 -29.72 -11.00 21.43
CA ALA A 83 -30.10 -12.28 22.02
C ALA A 83 -29.77 -12.34 23.51
N GLU A 84 -30.58 -13.09 24.26
CA GLU A 84 -30.28 -13.35 25.67
C GLU A 84 -29.03 -14.22 25.81
N SER A 85 -28.20 -13.89 26.80
CA SER A 85 -27.01 -14.69 27.07
C SER A 85 -27.37 -16.10 27.55
N GLN A 86 -26.82 -17.09 26.84
CA GLN A 86 -26.85 -18.50 27.22
C GLN A 86 -26.07 -18.80 28.51
N PHE A 87 -25.18 -17.90 28.95
CA PHE A 87 -24.34 -18.10 30.12
C PHE A 87 -25.01 -17.60 31.40
N MET A 88 -24.82 -18.32 32.50
CA MET A 88 -25.37 -17.96 33.81
C MET A 88 -24.58 -16.84 34.48
N ASP A 89 -23.26 -16.77 34.22
CA ASP A 89 -22.29 -15.91 34.89
C ASP A 89 -21.80 -14.73 34.02
N GLU A 90 -22.34 -14.58 32.82
CA GLU A 90 -22.02 -13.49 31.89
C GLU A 90 -23.27 -13.08 31.11
N LYS A 91 -23.58 -11.79 31.07
CA LYS A 91 -24.80 -11.23 30.48
C LYS A 91 -24.52 -10.12 29.46
N SER A 92 -23.26 -9.77 29.20
CA SER A 92 -22.93 -8.71 28.26
C SER A 92 -23.26 -9.09 26.82
N ASN A 93 -23.91 -8.18 26.09
CA ASN A 93 -24.20 -8.37 24.67
C ASN A 93 -22.92 -8.54 23.85
N GLU A 94 -21.80 -7.95 24.28
CA GLU A 94 -20.50 -8.12 23.62
C GLU A 94 -20.05 -9.58 23.62
N VAL A 95 -20.14 -10.28 24.76
CA VAL A 95 -19.80 -11.71 24.84
C VAL A 95 -20.76 -12.53 24.00
N VAL A 96 -22.07 -12.24 24.06
CA VAL A 96 -23.07 -12.93 23.21
C VAL A 96 -22.73 -12.76 21.73
N THR A 97 -22.40 -11.55 21.31
CA THR A 97 -21.99 -11.23 19.94
C THR A 97 -20.75 -12.01 19.53
N ALA A 98 -19.71 -12.04 20.37
CA ALA A 98 -18.48 -12.78 20.08
C ALA A 98 -18.72 -14.28 19.92
N VAL A 99 -19.64 -14.86 20.69
CA VAL A 99 -20.02 -16.28 20.54
C VAL A 99 -20.83 -16.52 19.26
N GLU A 100 -21.80 -15.66 18.95
CA GLU A 100 -22.58 -15.75 17.69
C GLU A 100 -21.69 -15.61 16.45
N LEU A 101 -20.72 -14.71 16.48
CA LEU A 101 -19.75 -14.55 15.39
C LEU A 101 -18.79 -15.73 15.26
N GLY A 102 -18.77 -16.65 16.23
CA GLY A 102 -17.87 -17.79 16.30
C GLY A 102 -16.46 -17.45 16.75
N LEU A 103 -16.24 -16.26 17.32
CA LEU A 103 -14.93 -15.77 17.76
C LEU A 103 -14.55 -16.35 19.13
N PHE A 104 -15.52 -16.57 20.00
CA PHE A 104 -15.30 -17.05 21.36
C PHE A 104 -16.27 -18.17 21.73
N SER A 105 -15.95 -18.92 22.79
CA SER A 105 -16.82 -19.97 23.33
C SER A 105 -16.80 -19.96 24.86
N GLY A 106 -17.89 -20.43 25.48
CA GLY A 106 -17.91 -20.70 26.92
C GLY A 106 -16.94 -21.82 27.32
N VAL A 107 -16.68 -21.95 28.62
CA VAL A 107 -15.98 -23.13 29.18
C VAL A 107 -16.91 -24.33 29.31
N SER A 108 -18.21 -24.09 29.30
CA SER A 108 -19.27 -25.07 29.14
C SER A 108 -20.47 -24.41 28.43
N THR A 109 -21.53 -25.18 28.16
CA THR A 109 -22.76 -24.68 27.55
C THR A 109 -23.50 -23.64 28.39
N LYS A 110 -23.20 -23.53 29.70
CA LYS A 110 -23.86 -22.60 30.62
C LYS A 110 -22.91 -21.64 31.34
N MET A 111 -21.60 -21.82 31.20
CA MET A 111 -20.61 -21.03 31.93
C MET A 111 -19.60 -20.38 30.98
N PHE A 112 -19.41 -19.07 31.15
CA PHE A 112 -18.38 -18.32 30.43
C PHE A 112 -17.10 -18.18 31.25
N LYS A 113 -17.19 -18.05 32.57
CA LYS A 113 -16.11 -17.72 33.51
C LYS A 113 -15.37 -16.42 33.16
N PRO A 114 -16.02 -15.26 33.25
CA PRO A 114 -15.47 -14.00 32.72
C PRO A 114 -14.14 -13.57 33.35
N ASN A 115 -13.92 -13.91 34.62
CA ASN A 115 -12.75 -13.48 35.39
C ASN A 115 -11.61 -14.51 35.37
N GLU A 116 -11.80 -15.69 34.77
CA GLU A 116 -10.76 -16.70 34.65
C GLU A 116 -9.68 -16.21 33.67
N LYS A 117 -8.42 -16.50 33.98
CA LYS A 117 -7.28 -16.09 33.17
C LYS A 117 -7.12 -16.99 31.96
N VAL A 118 -6.65 -16.40 30.85
CA VAL A 118 -6.54 -17.12 29.57
C VAL A 118 -5.16 -17.76 29.44
N THR A 119 -5.12 -19.03 29.05
CA THR A 119 -3.87 -19.74 28.73
C THR A 119 -3.40 -19.46 27.30
N ARG A 120 -2.12 -19.70 27.02
CA ARG A 120 -1.54 -19.47 25.68
C ARG A 120 -2.21 -20.31 24.58
N GLU A 121 -2.60 -21.56 24.87
CA GLU A 121 -3.33 -22.38 23.90
C GLU A 121 -4.75 -21.87 23.64
N GLN A 122 -5.42 -21.30 24.66
CA GLN A 122 -6.73 -20.67 24.49
C GLN A 122 -6.62 -19.39 23.66
N MET A 123 -5.58 -18.59 23.91
CA MET A 123 -5.28 -17.41 23.10
C MET A 123 -5.09 -17.81 21.64
N ALA A 124 -4.27 -18.82 21.35
CA ALA A 124 -4.00 -19.28 19.99
C ALA A 124 -5.28 -19.72 19.25
N ALA A 125 -6.17 -20.48 19.91
CA ALA A 125 -7.41 -20.90 19.30
C ALA A 125 -8.37 -19.74 18.98
N VAL A 126 -8.47 -18.77 19.88
CA VAL A 126 -9.30 -17.57 19.66
C VAL A 126 -8.72 -16.73 18.52
N MET A 127 -7.40 -16.53 18.48
CA MET A 127 -6.74 -15.78 17.41
C MET A 127 -6.92 -16.45 16.04
N ALA A 128 -6.79 -17.77 15.95
CA ALA A 128 -7.04 -18.49 14.70
C ALA A 128 -8.47 -18.29 14.19
N ARG A 129 -9.48 -18.32 15.08
CA ARG A 129 -10.87 -18.03 14.72
C ARG A 129 -11.06 -16.58 14.27
N LEU A 130 -10.46 -15.63 15.00
CA LEU A 130 -10.52 -14.21 14.66
C LEU A 130 -9.93 -13.96 13.27
N PHE A 131 -8.72 -14.44 13.00
CA PHE A 131 -8.05 -14.23 11.73
C PHE A 131 -8.81 -14.86 10.56
N ASN A 132 -9.34 -16.06 10.75
CA ASN A 132 -10.25 -16.66 9.77
C ASN A 132 -11.52 -15.81 9.56
N LYS A 133 -12.11 -15.27 10.64
CA LYS A 133 -13.34 -14.47 10.59
C LYS A 133 -13.14 -13.13 9.90
N VAL A 134 -11.98 -12.49 10.06
CA VAL A 134 -11.66 -11.21 9.41
C VAL A 134 -11.09 -11.38 8.00
N GLY A 135 -11.02 -12.61 7.48
CA GLY A 135 -10.57 -12.89 6.11
C GLY A 135 -9.06 -12.80 5.91
N LEU A 136 -8.25 -13.01 6.96
CA LEU A 136 -6.80 -13.08 6.79
C LEU A 136 -6.41 -14.40 6.08
N GLU A 137 -5.77 -14.27 4.93
CA GLU A 137 -5.21 -15.40 4.17
C GLU A 137 -3.97 -15.95 4.89
N LEU A 138 -4.18 -16.93 5.77
CA LEU A 138 -3.11 -17.68 6.42
C LEU A 138 -2.76 -18.94 5.64
N ILE A 139 -1.48 -19.31 5.62
CA ILE A 139 -1.00 -20.56 5.01
C ILE A 139 -1.63 -21.75 5.75
N GLN A 140 -2.60 -22.41 5.11
CA GLN A 140 -3.44 -23.46 5.72
C GLN A 140 -2.76 -24.85 5.77
N ASN A 141 -1.83 -25.14 4.85
CA ASN A 141 -1.14 -26.43 4.82
C ASN A 141 -0.16 -26.55 5.98
N THR A 142 -0.64 -27.09 7.09
CA THR A 142 0.17 -27.44 8.24
C THR A 142 0.26 -28.95 8.33
N ASP A 143 1.43 -29.50 8.00
CA ASP A 143 1.79 -30.79 8.60
C ASP A 143 1.79 -30.56 10.11
N ALA A 144 0.91 -31.26 10.83
CA ALA A 144 0.77 -31.17 12.28
C ALA A 144 1.95 -31.85 13.01
N ASP A 145 3.14 -31.81 12.42
CA ASP A 145 4.38 -32.28 13.00
C ASP A 145 4.74 -31.44 14.23
N SER A 146 5.63 -31.97 15.08
CA SER A 146 6.02 -31.37 16.35
C SER A 146 6.58 -29.95 16.20
N VAL A 147 5.68 -28.96 16.24
CA VAL A 147 5.99 -27.53 16.03
C VAL A 147 6.82 -26.93 17.18
N PHE A 148 6.65 -27.48 18.38
CA PHE A 148 7.31 -27.05 19.61
C PHE A 148 7.72 -28.27 20.44
N ASN A 149 8.73 -28.09 21.31
CA ASN A 149 9.26 -29.16 22.16
C ASN A 149 8.21 -29.76 23.12
N ASP A 150 7.18 -28.98 23.46
CA ASP A 150 6.07 -29.37 24.32
C ASP A 150 4.75 -29.56 23.57
N ASN A 151 4.80 -29.92 22.28
CA ASN A 151 3.61 -30.17 21.47
C ASN A 151 2.64 -31.17 22.12
N ALA A 152 3.16 -32.15 22.88
CA ALA A 152 2.36 -33.12 23.63
C ALA A 152 1.54 -32.52 24.80
N LYS A 153 1.91 -31.33 25.29
CA LYS A 153 1.16 -30.61 26.35
C LYS A 153 0.05 -29.71 25.79
N ILE A 154 0.05 -29.47 24.48
CA ILE A 154 -0.99 -28.70 23.79
C ILE A 154 -2.24 -29.57 23.71
N GLY A 155 -3.38 -29.03 24.16
CA GLY A 155 -4.65 -29.74 24.02
C GLY A 155 -4.97 -30.03 22.55
N ASP A 156 -5.53 -31.20 22.24
CA ASP A 156 -5.79 -31.61 20.85
C ASP A 156 -6.63 -30.58 20.08
N TRP A 157 -7.56 -29.92 20.76
CA TRP A 157 -8.41 -28.86 20.22
C TRP A 157 -7.65 -27.58 19.81
N ALA A 158 -6.44 -27.36 20.32
CA ALA A 158 -5.62 -26.18 20.04
C ALA A 158 -4.46 -26.46 19.07
N LYS A 159 -4.09 -27.73 18.85
CA LYS A 159 -2.92 -28.10 18.04
C LYS A 159 -2.93 -27.49 16.64
N ALA A 160 -4.06 -27.58 15.94
CA ALA A 160 -4.20 -27.01 14.60
C ALA A 160 -4.03 -25.47 14.62
N SER A 161 -4.64 -24.78 15.58
CA SER A 161 -4.51 -23.33 15.73
C SER A 161 -3.07 -22.91 16.05
N VAL A 162 -2.37 -23.63 16.93
CA VAL A 162 -0.97 -23.35 17.27
C VAL A 162 -0.06 -23.59 16.06
N ALA A 163 -0.25 -24.69 15.34
CA ALA A 163 0.51 -24.99 14.14
C ALA A 163 0.32 -23.92 13.05
N LEU A 164 -0.94 -23.52 12.80
CA LEU A 164 -1.30 -22.47 11.86
C LEU A 164 -0.57 -21.16 12.19
N LEU A 165 -0.68 -20.69 13.43
CA LEU A 165 -0.09 -19.42 13.83
C LEU A 165 1.44 -19.46 13.81
N LYS A 166 2.08 -20.58 14.17
CA LYS A 166 3.54 -20.70 14.08
C LYS A 166 4.02 -20.72 12.64
N LYS A 167 3.34 -21.46 11.75
CA LYS A 167 3.69 -21.54 10.33
C LYS A 167 3.69 -20.16 9.67
N ASN A 168 2.76 -19.30 10.10
CA ASN A 168 2.63 -17.94 9.62
C ASN A 168 3.50 -16.93 10.40
N GLY A 169 4.39 -17.39 11.28
CA GLY A 169 5.31 -16.53 12.04
C GLY A 169 4.67 -15.68 13.15
N ILE A 170 3.36 -15.81 13.36
CA ILE A 170 2.56 -15.00 14.29
C ILE A 170 2.89 -15.34 15.76
N ILE A 171 3.16 -16.61 16.04
CA ILE A 171 3.64 -17.06 17.35
C ILE A 171 4.96 -17.79 17.18
N ASN A 172 5.93 -17.56 18.08
CA ASN A 172 7.27 -18.13 17.92
C ASN A 172 7.74 -19.05 19.04
N GLY A 173 6.99 -19.16 20.14
CA GLY A 173 7.43 -19.87 21.35
C GLY A 173 8.46 -19.06 22.15
N ASP A 174 9.07 -19.70 23.14
CA ASP A 174 10.20 -19.14 23.87
C ASP A 174 11.54 -19.43 23.18
N ASN A 175 12.61 -18.86 23.72
CA ASN A 175 13.97 -19.03 23.19
C ASN A 175 14.53 -20.46 23.33
N LYS A 176 13.82 -21.38 23.98
CA LYS A 176 14.17 -22.79 24.13
C LYS A 176 13.34 -23.68 23.22
N GLY A 177 12.49 -23.11 22.38
CA GLY A 177 11.61 -23.85 21.46
C GLY A 177 10.36 -24.43 22.11
N TYR A 178 9.93 -23.94 23.28
CA TYR A 178 8.70 -24.35 23.94
C TYR A 178 7.57 -23.35 23.66
N PHE A 179 6.34 -23.85 23.50
CA PHE A 179 5.16 -23.00 23.39
C PHE A 179 4.61 -22.58 24.75
N ASN A 180 4.76 -23.45 25.77
CA ASN A 180 4.22 -23.31 27.12
C ASN A 180 2.68 -23.15 27.13
N PRO A 181 1.90 -24.13 26.63
CA PRO A 181 0.48 -23.98 26.34
C PRO A 181 -0.40 -23.62 27.53
N LYS A 182 0.03 -23.98 28.75
CA LYS A 182 -0.73 -23.79 29.98
C LYS A 182 -0.38 -22.50 30.73
N ASP A 183 0.65 -21.79 30.30
CA ASP A 183 1.02 -20.53 30.92
C ASP A 183 -0.06 -19.48 30.66
N ILE A 184 -0.22 -18.57 31.62
CA ILE A 184 -1.18 -17.48 31.56
C ILE A 184 -0.66 -16.38 30.63
N THR A 185 -1.55 -15.88 29.77
CA THR A 185 -1.26 -14.84 28.78
C THR A 185 -1.52 -13.45 29.35
N THR A 186 -0.65 -12.48 29.04
CA THR A 186 -0.85 -11.06 29.40
C THR A 186 -1.57 -10.29 28.28
N ILE A 187 -2.14 -9.12 28.61
CA ILE A 187 -2.79 -8.26 27.62
C ILE A 187 -1.81 -7.87 26.50
N GLU A 188 -0.58 -7.49 26.82
CA GLU A 188 0.45 -7.10 25.85
C GLU A 188 0.85 -8.25 24.91
N GLN A 189 0.78 -9.50 25.35
CA GLN A 189 1.02 -10.66 24.49
C GLN A 189 -0.13 -10.86 23.50
N VAL A 190 -1.38 -10.67 23.93
CA VAL A 190 -2.55 -10.69 23.04
C VAL A 190 -2.42 -9.58 21.99
N ILE A 191 -2.08 -8.36 22.42
CA ILE A 191 -1.88 -7.22 21.53
C ILE A 191 -0.76 -7.49 20.53
N ALA A 192 0.40 -7.96 21.00
CA ALA A 192 1.52 -8.28 20.13
C ALA A 192 1.13 -9.28 19.03
N VAL A 193 0.38 -10.34 19.37
CA VAL A 193 -0.10 -11.33 18.40
C VAL A 193 -1.06 -10.73 17.37
N LEU A 194 -1.97 -9.84 17.78
CA LEU A 194 -2.84 -9.14 16.82
C LEU A 194 -2.02 -8.28 15.86
N MET A 195 -1.05 -7.54 16.40
CA MET A 195 -0.23 -6.62 15.61
C MET A 195 0.75 -7.33 14.69
N GLN A 196 1.10 -8.61 14.91
CA GLN A 196 1.88 -9.41 13.93
C GLN A 196 1.15 -9.61 12.59
N THR A 197 -0.18 -9.47 12.57
CA THR A 197 -0.98 -9.57 11.33
C THR A 197 -1.19 -8.22 10.66
N GLN A 198 -0.81 -7.14 11.34
CA GLN A 198 -0.70 -5.83 10.72
C GLN A 198 0.60 -5.80 9.92
N PRO A 199 0.61 -5.13 8.77
CA PRO A 199 1.88 -4.81 8.11
C PRO A 199 2.71 -4.02 9.11
N SER A 200 3.97 -4.37 9.28
CA SER A 200 4.89 -3.57 10.08
C SER A 200 4.91 -2.15 9.51
N THR A 201 4.36 -1.20 10.26
CA THR A 201 4.25 0.23 9.91
C THR A 201 5.62 0.95 9.93
N GLY A 202 6.71 0.27 9.55
CA GLY A 202 8.06 0.75 9.84
C GLY A 202 9.13 0.54 8.77
N GLU A 203 8.94 -0.32 7.77
CA GLU A 203 10.01 -0.54 6.77
C GLU A 203 9.65 -0.06 5.36
N GLN A 204 8.39 -0.11 4.93
CA GLN A 204 7.99 0.12 3.54
C GLN A 204 6.78 1.06 3.40
N SER A 205 6.84 2.20 4.09
CA SER A 205 5.75 3.19 4.15
C SER A 205 6.09 4.44 3.35
N VAL A 206 5.14 4.91 2.53
CA VAL A 206 5.26 6.14 1.74
C VAL A 206 4.27 7.17 2.28
N MET A 207 4.77 8.37 2.57
CA MET A 207 3.98 9.52 3.02
C MET A 207 3.25 10.19 1.85
N VAL A 208 1.97 10.47 2.03
CA VAL A 208 1.12 11.24 1.10
C VAL A 208 0.22 12.17 1.91
N GLY A 209 0.41 13.48 1.77
CA GLY A 209 -0.14 14.47 2.68
C GLY A 209 0.37 14.25 4.11
N ASP A 210 -0.59 14.07 5.03
CA ASP A 210 -0.35 13.86 6.46
C ASP A 210 -0.47 12.37 6.86
N LEU A 211 -0.71 11.49 5.88
CA LEU A 211 -0.96 10.06 6.05
C LEU A 211 0.14 9.23 5.38
N SER A 212 0.16 7.94 5.68
CA SER A 212 1.08 6.99 5.04
C SER A 212 0.37 5.72 4.58
N VAL A 213 0.87 5.18 3.47
CA VAL A 213 0.47 3.87 2.95
C VAL A 213 1.67 2.95 3.00
N SER A 214 1.48 1.69 3.38
CA SER A 214 2.56 0.71 3.51
C SER A 214 2.39 -0.48 2.57
N LEU A 215 3.50 -1.04 2.06
CA LEU A 215 3.43 -2.35 1.41
C LEU A 215 2.90 -3.41 2.39
N GLY A 216 2.02 -4.29 1.90
CA GLY A 216 1.34 -5.33 2.69
C GLY A 216 0.10 -4.84 3.46
N GLU A 217 -0.18 -3.54 3.43
CA GLU A 217 -1.37 -2.93 4.04
C GLU A 217 -2.67 -3.46 3.44
N ASN A 218 -3.67 -3.65 4.29
CA ASN A 218 -5.00 -4.02 3.81
C ASN A 218 -5.65 -2.83 3.10
N VAL A 219 -6.17 -3.05 1.88
CA VAL A 219 -6.83 -2.01 1.08
C VAL A 219 -7.98 -1.32 1.83
N ALA A 220 -8.67 -2.01 2.73
CA ALA A 220 -9.73 -1.44 3.55
C ALA A 220 -9.24 -0.33 4.49
N ARG A 221 -7.98 -0.38 4.96
CA ARG A 221 -7.38 0.73 5.72
C ARG A 221 -7.11 1.92 4.81
N VAL A 222 -6.53 1.68 3.65
CA VAL A 222 -6.28 2.74 2.65
C VAL A 222 -7.59 3.45 2.30
N VAL A 223 -8.65 2.69 2.00
CA VAL A 223 -9.97 3.26 1.65
C VAL A 223 -10.60 4.02 2.82
N ARG A 224 -10.35 3.59 4.05
CA ARG A 224 -10.86 4.26 5.26
C ARG A 224 -10.15 5.59 5.52
N GLU A 225 -8.85 5.64 5.32
CA GLU A 225 -8.04 6.83 5.61
C GLU A 225 -8.04 7.85 4.46
N PHE A 226 -7.98 7.37 3.22
CA PHE A 226 -7.90 8.21 2.01
C PHE A 226 -9.23 8.36 1.27
N GLY A 227 -10.26 7.60 1.64
CA GLY A 227 -11.56 7.57 0.95
C GLY A 227 -11.59 6.57 -0.21
N GLN A 228 -12.65 6.62 -1.03
CA GLN A 228 -12.74 5.76 -2.21
C GLN A 228 -11.77 6.24 -3.31
N PRO A 229 -11.13 5.32 -4.06
CA PRO A 229 -10.33 5.70 -5.21
C PRO A 229 -11.22 6.38 -6.27
N THR A 230 -10.64 7.32 -7.00
CA THR A 230 -11.32 7.99 -8.13
C THR A 230 -11.54 7.04 -9.30
N ARG A 231 -10.60 6.11 -9.49
CA ARG A 231 -10.63 5.11 -10.56
C ARG A 231 -9.89 3.84 -10.11
N ILE A 232 -10.26 2.71 -10.68
CA ILE A 232 -9.55 1.43 -10.50
C ILE A 232 -9.16 0.93 -11.88
N ASP A 233 -7.86 0.85 -12.12
CA ASP A 233 -7.26 0.47 -13.39
C ASP A 233 -6.59 -0.91 -13.29
N LYS A 234 -6.31 -1.55 -14.42
CA LYS A 234 -5.50 -2.77 -14.48
C LYS A 234 -4.09 -2.41 -14.90
N ASN A 235 -3.09 -3.06 -14.30
CA ASN A 235 -1.70 -2.84 -14.67
C ASN A 235 -1.00 -4.10 -15.21
N LYS A 236 0.25 -3.92 -15.60
CA LYS A 236 1.08 -4.97 -16.21
C LYS A 236 1.39 -6.15 -15.31
N PHE A 237 1.19 -6.05 -14.00
CA PHE A 237 1.37 -7.16 -13.05
C PHE A 237 0.08 -7.96 -12.81
N GLY A 238 -1.01 -7.61 -13.49
CA GLY A 238 -2.32 -8.23 -13.28
C GLY A 238 -3.01 -7.80 -11.99
N THR A 239 -2.49 -6.76 -11.32
CA THR A 239 -3.07 -6.20 -10.09
C THR A 239 -4.10 -5.12 -10.44
N GLN A 240 -4.94 -4.78 -9.46
CA GLN A 240 -5.85 -3.63 -9.57
C GLN A 240 -5.15 -2.40 -8.99
N ARG A 241 -4.95 -1.36 -9.80
CA ARG A 241 -4.33 -0.10 -9.38
C ARG A 241 -5.42 0.90 -9.01
N TYR A 242 -5.50 1.23 -7.72
CA TYR A 242 -6.42 2.20 -7.16
C TYR A 242 -5.80 3.60 -7.30
N ILE A 243 -6.52 4.49 -7.99
CA ILE A 243 -6.03 5.82 -8.37
C ILE A 243 -6.71 6.88 -7.50
N TYR A 244 -5.94 7.67 -6.77
CA TYR A 244 -6.45 8.76 -5.92
C TYR A 244 -6.12 10.11 -6.55
N ALA A 245 -6.95 10.51 -7.52
CA ALA A 245 -6.79 11.72 -8.34
C ALA A 245 -7.81 12.83 -8.01
N ASN A 246 -8.55 12.70 -6.91
CA ASN A 246 -9.50 13.72 -6.44
C ASN A 246 -8.81 15.01 -5.95
N ASN A 247 -7.55 14.91 -5.51
CA ASN A 247 -6.71 16.06 -5.19
C ASN A 247 -5.27 15.79 -5.62
N TYR A 248 -4.83 16.47 -6.69
CA TYR A 248 -3.50 16.31 -7.25
C TYR A 248 -2.35 16.74 -6.31
N GLU A 249 -2.59 17.60 -5.31
CA GLU A 249 -1.57 17.92 -4.29
C GLU A 249 -1.25 16.72 -3.38
N LYS A 250 -2.19 15.79 -3.26
CA LYS A 250 -2.09 14.55 -2.49
C LYS A 250 -2.20 13.32 -3.40
N PHE A 251 -1.76 13.44 -4.66
CA PHE A 251 -1.86 12.36 -5.63
C PHE A 251 -1.04 11.14 -5.23
N PHE A 252 -1.65 9.97 -5.32
CA PHE A 252 -0.97 8.69 -5.21
C PHE A 252 -1.76 7.58 -5.89
N MET A 253 -1.09 6.47 -6.16
CA MET A 253 -1.69 5.25 -6.69
C MET A 253 -1.21 4.05 -5.88
N VAL A 254 -2.08 3.06 -5.68
CA VAL A 254 -1.71 1.80 -5.01
C VAL A 254 -2.13 0.60 -5.84
N GLY A 255 -1.21 -0.33 -6.08
CA GLY A 255 -1.52 -1.63 -6.68
C GLY A 255 -1.99 -2.60 -5.61
N ILE A 256 -3.09 -3.29 -5.85
CA ILE A 256 -3.75 -4.20 -4.91
C ILE A 256 -3.74 -5.62 -5.46
N SER A 257 -3.28 -6.56 -4.64
CA SER A 257 -3.36 -8.01 -4.89
C SER A 257 -3.77 -8.71 -3.60
N ASN A 258 -4.77 -9.60 -3.66
CA ASN A 258 -5.34 -10.30 -2.50
C ASN A 258 -5.64 -9.35 -1.32
N ASP A 259 -6.34 -8.25 -1.59
CA ASP A 259 -6.67 -7.19 -0.63
C ASP A 259 -5.48 -6.51 0.04
N LYS A 260 -4.26 -6.74 -0.45
CA LYS A 260 -3.02 -6.14 0.04
C LYS A 260 -2.42 -5.16 -0.95
N VAL A 261 -1.87 -4.08 -0.40
CA VAL A 261 -1.05 -3.12 -1.15
C VAL A 261 0.26 -3.80 -1.55
N VAL A 262 0.54 -3.87 -2.85
CA VAL A 262 1.76 -4.45 -3.44
C VAL A 262 2.54 -3.44 -4.29
N GLU A 263 1.95 -2.29 -4.61
CA GLU A 263 2.62 -1.17 -5.28
C GLU A 263 2.13 0.13 -4.65
N ILE A 264 3.00 1.14 -4.56
CA ILE A 264 2.70 2.49 -4.11
C ILE A 264 3.48 3.47 -4.99
N TYR A 265 2.78 4.39 -5.64
CA TYR A 265 3.38 5.48 -6.40
C TYR A 265 2.90 6.81 -5.85
N THR A 266 3.80 7.79 -5.74
CA THR A 266 3.42 9.20 -5.54
C THR A 266 4.50 10.13 -6.08
N ASN A 267 4.05 11.25 -6.67
CA ASN A 267 4.84 12.43 -6.98
C ASN A 267 4.36 13.66 -6.21
N ALA A 268 3.51 13.49 -5.19
CA ALA A 268 2.96 14.58 -4.38
C ALA A 268 4.07 15.41 -3.71
N ALA A 269 3.84 16.71 -3.51
CA ALA A 269 4.82 17.58 -2.87
C ALA A 269 5.22 17.11 -1.45
N SER A 270 4.29 16.45 -0.76
CA SER A 270 4.46 15.84 0.57
C SER A 270 5.17 14.47 0.56
N LEU A 271 5.58 13.95 -0.60
CA LEU A 271 6.15 12.61 -0.69
C LEU A 271 7.28 12.42 0.31
N GLY A 272 7.32 11.24 0.92
CA GLY A 272 8.33 10.87 1.89
C GLY A 272 8.50 9.35 2.00
N TYR A 273 9.75 8.89 2.08
CA TYR A 273 10.11 7.50 2.35
C TYR A 273 11.43 7.48 3.12
N CYS A 274 11.42 6.96 4.35
CA CYS A 274 12.59 7.04 5.25
C CYS A 274 13.13 8.48 5.34
N THR A 275 14.32 8.74 4.80
CA THR A 275 14.96 10.07 4.76
C THR A 275 14.79 10.80 3.43
N ILE A 276 14.14 10.17 2.44
CA ILE A 276 13.92 10.69 1.10
C ILE A 276 12.63 11.52 1.11
N THR A 277 12.71 12.74 0.61
CA THR A 277 11.57 13.67 0.49
C THR A 277 11.62 14.37 -0.87
N SER A 278 10.60 15.14 -1.24
CA SER A 278 10.62 16.02 -2.43
C SER A 278 11.74 17.07 -2.43
N LYS A 279 12.38 17.32 -1.27
CA LYS A 279 13.53 18.24 -1.15
C LYS A 279 14.88 17.56 -1.35
N THR A 280 14.91 16.23 -1.28
CA THR A 280 16.13 15.45 -1.52
C THR A 280 16.56 15.64 -2.98
N THR A 281 17.86 15.77 -3.22
CA THR A 281 18.44 15.85 -4.56
C THR A 281 19.29 14.63 -4.84
N TYR A 282 19.50 14.31 -6.12
CA TYR A 282 20.44 13.28 -6.57
C TYR A 282 21.80 13.40 -5.88
N ASP A 283 22.36 14.61 -5.80
CA ASP A 283 23.70 14.86 -5.25
C ASP A 283 23.76 14.64 -3.72
N THR A 284 22.62 14.64 -3.03
CA THR A 284 22.51 14.42 -1.58
C THR A 284 22.17 12.99 -1.19
N MET A 285 21.88 12.11 -2.15
CA MET A 285 21.53 10.73 -1.88
C MET A 285 22.75 9.88 -1.55
N ASN A 286 22.54 8.88 -0.69
CA ASN A 286 23.47 7.76 -0.53
C ASN A 286 23.02 6.59 -1.42
N PHE A 287 23.86 6.23 -2.39
CA PHE A 287 23.60 5.16 -3.36
C PHE A 287 24.23 3.80 -3.02
N ASP A 288 24.89 3.64 -1.86
CA ASP A 288 25.69 2.44 -1.52
C ASP A 288 24.93 1.10 -1.66
N ASN A 289 23.59 1.12 -1.53
CA ASN A 289 22.74 -0.08 -1.58
C ASN A 289 21.79 -0.09 -2.77
N TYR A 290 21.90 0.89 -3.66
CA TYR A 290 21.09 0.93 -4.86
C TYR A 290 21.68 -0.05 -5.88
N LYS A 291 20.81 -0.90 -6.43
CA LYS A 291 21.15 -1.85 -7.50
C LYS A 291 21.59 -1.11 -8.78
N SER A 292 20.96 0.02 -9.06
CA SER A 292 21.36 0.91 -10.15
C SER A 292 20.98 2.36 -9.82
N TYR A 293 21.71 3.31 -10.40
CA TYR A 293 21.37 4.73 -10.31
C TYR A 293 21.94 5.50 -11.50
N SER A 294 21.18 6.48 -11.94
CA SER A 294 21.55 7.49 -12.93
C SER A 294 20.89 8.81 -12.55
N TRP A 295 21.21 9.87 -13.29
CA TRP A 295 20.54 11.16 -13.13
C TRP A 295 19.03 11.12 -13.46
N GLU A 296 18.53 10.03 -14.08
CA GLU A 296 17.11 9.82 -14.38
C GLU A 296 16.37 9.19 -13.21
N LYS A 297 16.94 8.10 -12.65
CA LYS A 297 16.35 7.35 -11.55
C LYS A 297 17.37 6.55 -10.76
N ALA A 298 17.02 6.20 -9.52
CA ALA A 298 17.75 5.26 -8.69
C ALA A 298 16.85 4.10 -8.28
N VAL A 299 17.35 2.87 -8.41
CA VAL A 299 16.63 1.63 -8.08
C VAL A 299 17.34 0.88 -6.95
N TYR A 300 16.66 0.74 -5.82
CA TYR A 300 16.98 -0.21 -4.78
C TYR A 300 16.14 -1.47 -4.97
N GLU A 301 16.72 -2.64 -4.74
CA GLU A 301 16.02 -3.92 -4.87
C GLU A 301 16.63 -4.95 -3.91
N ASP A 302 15.76 -5.61 -3.15
CA ASP A 302 16.08 -6.80 -2.36
C ASP A 302 15.03 -7.91 -2.59
N ASP A 303 15.06 -8.95 -1.77
CA ASP A 303 14.15 -10.09 -1.84
C ASP A 303 12.69 -9.74 -1.50
N LYS A 304 12.43 -8.58 -0.90
CA LYS A 304 11.13 -8.15 -0.39
C LYS A 304 10.49 -7.05 -1.21
N TYR A 305 11.26 -6.05 -1.66
CA TYR A 305 10.73 -4.91 -2.39
C TYR A 305 11.71 -4.29 -3.38
N VAL A 306 11.14 -3.49 -4.29
CA VAL A 306 11.84 -2.62 -5.22
C VAL A 306 11.40 -1.20 -4.97
N LEU A 307 12.35 -0.31 -4.71
CA LEU A 307 12.15 1.13 -4.61
C LEU A 307 12.79 1.80 -5.83
N THR A 308 12.00 2.54 -6.59
CA THR A 308 12.47 3.43 -7.66
C THR A 308 12.24 4.87 -7.26
N VAL A 309 13.29 5.68 -7.33
CA VAL A 309 13.25 7.12 -7.10
C VAL A 309 13.51 7.81 -8.42
N PHE A 310 12.60 8.67 -8.86
CA PHE A 310 12.73 9.44 -10.10
C PHE A 310 13.21 10.86 -9.80
N PHE A 311 14.03 11.45 -10.69
CA PHE A 311 14.55 12.80 -10.53
C PHE A 311 14.08 13.75 -11.64
N ASP A 312 13.75 15.00 -11.28
CA ASP A 312 13.47 16.07 -12.26
C ASP A 312 14.79 16.66 -12.78
N CYS A 313 15.03 16.53 -14.08
CA CYS A 313 16.27 16.98 -14.70
C CYS A 313 16.51 18.49 -14.67
N MET A 314 15.45 19.30 -14.50
CA MET A 314 15.53 20.76 -14.53
C MET A 314 15.29 21.42 -13.17
N ASP A 315 14.81 20.70 -12.15
CA ASP A 315 14.69 21.22 -10.77
C ASP A 315 15.84 20.74 -9.87
N ASN A 316 17.08 21.05 -10.26
CA ASN A 316 18.30 20.70 -9.51
C ASN A 316 18.41 19.19 -9.18
N ARG A 317 17.90 18.32 -10.07
CA ARG A 317 17.83 16.87 -9.85
C ARG A 317 17.16 16.50 -8.52
N LYS A 318 16.14 17.26 -8.11
CA LYS A 318 15.31 16.88 -6.97
C LYS A 318 14.54 15.60 -7.25
N VAL A 319 14.26 14.87 -6.18
CA VAL A 319 13.32 13.74 -6.22
C VAL A 319 11.97 14.25 -6.67
N ASP A 320 11.51 13.72 -7.79
CA ASP A 320 10.21 14.04 -8.34
C ASP A 320 9.13 13.07 -7.86
N ALA A 321 9.43 11.77 -7.89
CA ALA A 321 8.49 10.72 -7.55
C ALA A 321 9.16 9.53 -6.87
N ILE A 322 8.37 8.81 -6.08
CA ILE A 322 8.71 7.52 -5.48
C ILE A 322 7.76 6.47 -6.01
N TYR A 323 8.33 5.34 -6.41
CA TYR A 323 7.60 4.13 -6.77
C TYR A 323 8.15 2.95 -5.99
N LEU A 324 7.34 2.44 -5.06
CA LEU A 324 7.67 1.34 -4.18
C LEU A 324 6.78 0.15 -4.50
N ARG A 325 7.35 -1.06 -4.64
CA ARG A 325 6.57 -2.26 -4.95
C ARG A 325 7.15 -3.52 -4.33
N SER A 326 6.34 -4.54 -4.11
CA SER A 326 6.78 -5.86 -3.67
C SER A 326 7.71 -6.51 -4.72
N SER A 327 8.75 -7.17 -4.24
CA SER A 327 9.59 -8.04 -5.07
C SER A 327 8.81 -9.29 -5.47
N GLY A 328 9.09 -9.81 -6.65
CA GLY A 328 8.44 -11.02 -7.18
C GLY A 328 7.16 -10.78 -7.99
N LEU A 329 6.68 -9.55 -8.14
CA LEU A 329 5.61 -9.24 -9.10
C LEU A 329 6.06 -9.59 -10.52
N THR A 330 5.25 -10.37 -11.23
CA THR A 330 5.54 -10.87 -12.58
C THR A 330 4.61 -10.20 -13.58
N GLU A 331 5.16 -9.69 -14.67
CA GLU A 331 4.35 -9.09 -15.74
C GLU A 331 3.49 -10.17 -16.43
N VAL A 332 2.22 -9.85 -16.68
CA VAL A 332 1.32 -10.74 -17.42
C VAL A 332 1.66 -10.68 -18.92
N SER A 333 1.68 -11.84 -19.59
CA SER A 333 2.19 -11.99 -20.96
C SER A 333 1.50 -11.09 -21.99
N ASP A 334 0.19 -10.89 -21.83
CA ASP A 334 -0.67 -10.26 -22.84
C ASP A 334 -1.23 -8.90 -22.37
N PHE A 335 -0.52 -8.21 -21.46
CA PHE A 335 -0.97 -6.90 -21.01
C PHE A 335 -1.10 -5.91 -22.16
N TYR A 336 -0.12 -5.85 -23.07
CA TYR A 336 -0.07 -4.86 -24.14
C TYR A 336 -0.82 -5.33 -25.38
N GLY A 337 -1.63 -4.47 -26.00
CA GLY A 337 -2.44 -4.79 -27.18
C GLY A 337 -3.80 -5.43 -26.87
N THR A 338 -4.27 -5.35 -25.61
CA THR A 338 -5.57 -5.87 -25.16
C THR A 338 -6.54 -4.78 -24.68
N GLY A 339 -6.28 -3.51 -25.05
CA GLY A 339 -7.06 -2.35 -24.60
C GLY A 339 -6.60 -1.79 -23.26
N SER A 340 -5.46 -2.24 -22.75
CA SER A 340 -4.81 -1.71 -21.55
C SER A 340 -4.24 -0.31 -21.75
N GLU A 341 -4.04 0.09 -23.00
CA GLU A 341 -3.54 1.41 -23.40
C GLU A 341 -4.35 2.53 -22.77
N ALA A 342 -5.67 2.40 -22.71
CA ALA A 342 -6.55 3.41 -22.12
C ALA A 342 -6.29 3.64 -20.60
N TYR A 343 -5.92 2.58 -19.87
CA TYR A 343 -5.52 2.70 -18.46
C TYR A 343 -4.21 3.48 -18.35
N ILE A 344 -3.19 3.08 -19.13
CA ILE A 344 -1.88 3.73 -19.15
C ILE A 344 -2.01 5.21 -19.51
N GLU A 345 -2.75 5.52 -20.56
CA GLU A 345 -3.00 6.88 -21.02
C GLU A 345 -3.66 7.75 -19.95
N SER A 346 -4.64 7.20 -19.21
CA SER A 346 -5.35 7.92 -18.14
C SER A 346 -4.49 8.12 -16.89
N GLU A 347 -3.77 7.08 -16.47
CA GLU A 347 -2.80 7.18 -15.37
C GLU A 347 -1.69 8.19 -15.69
N LEU A 348 -1.19 8.19 -16.93
CA LEU A 348 -0.14 9.10 -17.36
C LEU A 348 -0.59 10.57 -17.31
N VAL A 349 -1.82 10.87 -17.76
CA VAL A 349 -2.40 12.22 -17.62
C VAL A 349 -2.55 12.61 -16.14
N ASP A 350 -2.98 11.69 -15.28
CA ASP A 350 -3.11 11.95 -13.85
C ASP A 350 -1.75 12.26 -13.19
N ILE A 351 -0.71 11.48 -13.51
CA ILE A 351 0.65 11.72 -13.03
C ILE A 351 1.17 13.09 -13.50
N ILE A 352 0.99 13.41 -14.78
CA ILE A 352 1.42 14.69 -15.35
C ILE A 352 0.72 15.85 -14.65
N ASN A 353 -0.60 15.74 -14.45
CA ASN A 353 -1.39 16.77 -13.78
C ASN A 353 -0.98 16.94 -12.31
N ALA A 354 -0.65 15.85 -11.61
CA ALA A 354 -0.08 15.93 -10.27
C ALA A 354 1.22 16.76 -10.23
N SER A 355 2.12 16.55 -11.21
CA SER A 355 3.35 17.35 -11.32
C SER A 355 3.09 18.81 -11.71
N ARG A 356 2.10 19.07 -12.58
CA ARG A 356 1.69 20.43 -12.93
C ARG A 356 1.18 21.18 -11.70
N VAL A 357 0.29 20.57 -10.93
CA VAL A 357 -0.23 21.15 -9.68
C VAL A 357 0.88 21.38 -8.66
N LYS A 358 1.81 20.42 -8.50
CA LYS A 358 3.01 20.57 -7.65
C LYS A 358 3.86 21.79 -8.04
N MET A 359 3.86 22.19 -9.31
CA MET A 359 4.55 23.39 -9.80
C MET A 359 3.68 24.66 -9.82
N GLY A 360 2.46 24.61 -9.30
CA GLY A 360 1.52 25.74 -9.30
C GLY A 360 0.86 26.02 -10.65
N MET A 361 0.82 25.02 -11.55
CA MET A 361 0.14 25.10 -12.84
C MET A 361 -1.24 24.46 -12.77
N LEU A 362 -2.13 24.87 -13.67
CA LEU A 362 -3.41 24.21 -13.84
C LEU A 362 -3.22 22.81 -14.47
N PRO A 363 -3.99 21.79 -14.03
CA PRO A 363 -4.07 20.51 -14.73
C PRO A 363 -4.41 20.70 -16.20
N PHE A 364 -3.82 19.89 -17.07
CA PHE A 364 -4.25 19.79 -18.45
C PHE A 364 -5.69 19.30 -18.55
N LYS A 365 -6.42 19.90 -19.48
CA LYS A 365 -7.71 19.38 -19.94
C LYS A 365 -7.47 18.35 -21.04
N ARG A 366 -8.12 17.19 -20.92
CA ARG A 366 -8.02 16.16 -21.96
C ARG A 366 -8.84 16.54 -23.19
N ASN A 367 -8.27 16.36 -24.38
CA ASN A 367 -8.93 16.63 -25.65
C ASN A 367 -9.03 15.34 -26.48
N SER A 368 -10.26 14.88 -26.70
CA SER A 368 -10.53 13.61 -27.38
C SER A 368 -10.15 13.60 -28.86
N ASP A 369 -10.22 14.75 -29.54
CA ASP A 369 -9.84 14.82 -30.95
C ASP A 369 -8.31 14.71 -31.08
N ALA A 370 -7.58 15.32 -30.14
CA ALA A 370 -6.13 15.18 -30.04
C ALA A 370 -5.72 13.75 -29.60
N ASP A 371 -6.48 13.09 -28.71
CA ASP A 371 -6.25 11.67 -28.36
C ASP A 371 -6.26 10.79 -29.64
N VAL A 372 -7.20 11.03 -30.58
CA VAL A 372 -7.28 10.31 -31.85
C VAL A 372 -6.04 10.56 -32.73
N VAL A 373 -5.58 11.80 -32.82
CA VAL A 373 -4.37 12.16 -33.58
C VAL A 373 -3.12 11.50 -33.00
N ALA A 374 -2.93 11.61 -31.69
CA ALA A 374 -1.80 11.01 -30.97
C ALA A 374 -1.79 9.48 -31.12
N LYS A 375 -2.95 8.84 -30.99
CA LYS A 375 -3.11 7.39 -31.16
C LYS A 375 -2.75 6.94 -32.57
N ALA A 376 -3.20 7.67 -33.59
CA ALA A 376 -2.88 7.38 -34.98
C ALA A 376 -1.36 7.48 -35.24
N HIS A 377 -0.69 8.48 -34.67
CA HIS A 377 0.76 8.61 -34.80
C HIS A 377 1.52 7.48 -34.10
N SER A 378 1.11 7.10 -32.89
CA SER A 378 1.67 5.93 -32.20
C SER A 378 1.46 4.63 -32.99
N ASP A 379 0.30 4.46 -33.64
CA ASP A 379 0.00 3.27 -34.44
C ASP A 379 0.86 3.20 -35.71
N GLU A 380 1.08 4.36 -36.35
CA GLU A 380 1.99 4.48 -37.48
C GLU A 380 3.43 4.13 -37.05
N MET A 381 3.92 4.71 -35.94
CA MET A 381 5.25 4.41 -35.40
C MET A 381 5.42 2.90 -35.12
N MET A 382 4.41 2.24 -34.56
CA MET A 382 4.42 0.79 -34.33
C MET A 382 4.43 -0.02 -35.63
N SER A 383 3.62 0.40 -36.60
CA SER A 383 3.47 -0.29 -37.89
C SER A 383 4.78 -0.31 -38.67
N PHE A 384 5.55 0.78 -38.60
CA PHE A 384 6.84 0.93 -39.29
C PHE A 384 8.07 0.73 -38.40
N LEU A 385 7.88 0.38 -37.11
CA LEU A 385 8.97 0.17 -36.14
C LEU A 385 9.96 1.34 -36.07
N ARG A 386 9.43 2.57 -36.01
CA ARG A 386 10.22 3.80 -35.98
C ARG A 386 9.83 4.69 -34.79
N SER A 387 10.75 5.55 -34.36
CA SER A 387 10.48 6.60 -33.38
C SER A 387 10.84 7.93 -34.02
N ASP A 388 9.83 8.68 -34.45
CA ASP A 388 10.00 9.93 -35.21
C ASP A 388 8.81 10.86 -34.96
N TYR A 389 9.08 12.16 -34.87
CA TYR A 389 8.04 13.18 -34.74
C TYR A 389 7.27 13.36 -36.05
N ASN A 390 7.89 13.10 -37.19
CA ASN A 390 7.26 13.24 -38.50
C ASN A 390 6.62 11.93 -38.96
N SER A 391 5.45 12.04 -39.57
CA SER A 391 4.76 10.88 -40.13
C SER A 391 5.49 10.28 -41.35
N ILE A 392 5.07 9.11 -41.81
CA ILE A 392 5.59 8.48 -43.04
C ILE A 392 5.28 9.33 -44.29
N ARG A 393 4.25 10.19 -44.22
CA ARG A 393 3.93 11.18 -45.25
C ARG A 393 4.77 12.46 -45.14
N GLY A 394 5.62 12.57 -44.12
CA GLY A 394 6.44 13.76 -43.84
C GLY A 394 5.68 14.87 -43.13
N LEU A 395 4.50 14.60 -42.56
CA LEU A 395 3.75 15.60 -41.80
C LEU A 395 4.33 15.78 -40.41
N THR A 396 4.51 17.04 -40.00
CA THR A 396 4.86 17.39 -38.62
C THR A 396 3.70 17.11 -37.66
N PRO A 397 3.93 17.07 -36.33
CA PRO A 397 2.84 16.92 -35.35
C PRO A 397 1.73 17.94 -35.53
N PHE A 398 2.12 19.19 -35.77
CA PHE A 398 1.25 20.33 -36.00
C PHE A 398 0.39 20.17 -37.26
N GLN A 399 0.99 19.69 -38.34
CA GLN A 399 0.24 19.41 -39.57
C GLN A 399 -0.76 18.26 -39.39
N ARG A 400 -0.46 17.26 -38.53
CA ARG A 400 -1.43 16.21 -38.19
C ARG A 400 -2.62 16.78 -37.41
N MET A 401 -2.37 17.69 -36.47
CA MET A 401 -3.41 18.40 -35.73
C MET A 401 -4.26 19.28 -36.65
N ASP A 402 -3.64 20.00 -37.59
CA ASP A 402 -4.31 20.82 -38.60
C ASP A 402 -5.22 19.98 -39.51
N GLU A 403 -4.74 18.82 -40.00
CA GLU A 403 -5.52 17.90 -40.82
C GLU A 403 -6.74 17.35 -40.06
N ALA A 404 -6.64 17.20 -38.74
CA ALA A 404 -7.75 16.80 -37.86
C ALA A 404 -8.68 17.97 -37.49
N GLY A 405 -8.36 19.20 -37.91
CA GLY A 405 -9.17 20.39 -37.63
C GLY A 405 -9.01 20.95 -36.21
N ILE A 406 -7.98 20.53 -35.47
CA ILE A 406 -7.71 21.01 -34.12
C ILE A 406 -7.15 22.43 -34.20
N LYS A 407 -7.77 23.37 -33.47
CA LYS A 407 -7.33 24.77 -33.38
C LYS A 407 -6.50 24.99 -32.13
N TYR A 408 -5.34 25.62 -32.29
CA TYR A 408 -4.42 25.87 -31.19
C TYR A 408 -3.54 27.11 -31.44
N GLY A 409 -3.12 27.78 -30.37
CA GLY A 409 -2.17 28.89 -30.43
C GLY A 409 -0.72 28.42 -30.44
N LEU A 410 -0.37 27.58 -29.47
CA LEU A 410 0.93 26.91 -29.35
C LEU A 410 0.72 25.41 -29.21
N ALA A 411 1.66 24.61 -29.72
CA ALA A 411 1.63 23.16 -29.58
C ALA A 411 3.03 22.57 -29.41
N ALA A 412 3.10 21.39 -28.80
CA ALA A 412 4.28 20.55 -28.68
C ALA A 412 3.89 19.07 -28.65
N GLU A 413 4.81 18.20 -29.06
CA GLU A 413 4.63 16.74 -28.99
C GLU A 413 5.73 16.13 -28.13
N ASN A 414 5.35 15.17 -27.29
CA ASN A 414 6.26 14.21 -26.68
C ASN A 414 5.98 12.81 -27.24
N ILE A 415 7.03 12.06 -27.56
CA ILE A 415 6.93 10.65 -27.93
C ILE A 415 7.74 9.77 -26.97
N PHE A 416 7.33 8.51 -26.83
CA PHE A 416 8.04 7.49 -26.06
C PHE A 416 7.99 6.15 -26.80
N THR A 417 9.08 5.39 -26.73
CA THR A 417 9.18 4.05 -27.36
C THR A 417 10.11 3.14 -26.57
N GLU A 418 9.55 2.20 -25.78
CA GLU A 418 10.34 1.16 -25.09
C GLU A 418 9.56 -0.13 -24.86
N ALA A 419 10.26 -1.18 -24.42
CA ALA A 419 9.71 -2.51 -24.19
C ALA A 419 8.81 -2.68 -22.96
N SER A 420 8.81 -1.70 -22.04
CA SER A 420 8.20 -1.80 -20.71
C SER A 420 7.32 -0.59 -20.36
N GLY A 421 6.57 -0.06 -21.33
CA GLY A 421 5.75 1.15 -21.18
C GLY A 421 4.59 1.00 -20.20
N ASP A 422 4.84 1.24 -18.91
CA ASP A 422 3.82 1.56 -17.90
C ASP A 422 3.80 3.08 -17.70
N ALA A 423 2.66 3.65 -17.27
CA ALA A 423 2.50 5.10 -17.12
C ALA A 423 3.60 5.73 -16.25
N ILE A 424 3.98 5.05 -15.17
CA ILE A 424 5.03 5.46 -14.23
C ILE A 424 6.40 5.57 -14.91
N GLU A 425 6.76 4.60 -15.76
CA GLU A 425 8.05 4.57 -16.46
C GLU A 425 8.09 5.58 -17.61
N ILE A 426 6.99 5.71 -18.37
CA ILE A 426 6.87 6.72 -19.44
C ILE A 426 7.05 8.12 -18.85
N TYR A 427 6.32 8.42 -17.77
CA TYR A 427 6.46 9.69 -17.06
C TYR A 427 7.87 9.90 -16.51
N GLY A 428 8.45 8.87 -15.86
CA GLY A 428 9.81 8.92 -15.31
C GLY A 428 10.86 9.24 -16.37
N TRP A 429 10.69 8.73 -17.59
CA TRP A 429 11.53 9.09 -18.72
C TRP A 429 11.28 10.53 -19.19
N TRP A 430 10.02 10.95 -19.35
CA TRP A 430 9.72 12.30 -19.79
C TRP A 430 10.16 13.40 -18.82
N ILE A 431 10.07 13.18 -17.50
CA ILE A 431 10.49 14.18 -16.51
C ILE A 431 12.02 14.28 -16.38
N SER A 432 12.73 13.20 -16.72
CA SER A 432 14.20 13.20 -16.73
C SER A 432 14.78 13.76 -18.03
N ASN A 433 14.01 13.89 -19.11
CA ASN A 433 14.49 14.51 -20.34
C ASN A 433 14.08 15.99 -20.45
N VAL A 434 15.06 16.88 -20.61
CA VAL A 434 14.88 18.35 -20.65
C VAL A 434 13.83 18.79 -21.66
N ALA A 435 13.83 18.22 -22.86
CA ALA A 435 12.90 18.63 -23.93
C ALA A 435 11.46 18.25 -23.57
N THR A 436 11.24 17.00 -23.19
CA THR A 436 9.89 16.50 -22.87
C THR A 436 9.36 17.10 -21.57
N ARG A 437 10.22 17.27 -20.56
CA ARG A 437 9.89 17.91 -19.29
C ARG A 437 9.50 19.38 -19.46
N SER A 438 10.14 20.09 -20.38
CA SER A 438 9.78 21.47 -20.73
C SER A 438 8.37 21.56 -21.30
N ASN A 439 7.95 20.58 -22.11
CA ASN A 439 6.60 20.52 -22.66
C ASN A 439 5.56 20.19 -21.57
N LEU A 440 5.78 19.13 -20.79
CA LEU A 440 4.83 18.66 -19.78
C LEU A 440 4.43 19.74 -18.77
N LEU A 441 5.42 20.55 -18.35
CA LEU A 441 5.25 21.55 -17.30
C LEU A 441 5.53 22.95 -17.86
N SER A 442 5.11 23.19 -19.10
CA SER A 442 4.94 24.54 -19.62
C SER A 442 3.60 25.11 -19.17
N LYS A 443 3.61 26.38 -18.76
CA LYS A 443 2.39 27.16 -18.46
C LYS A 443 1.61 27.55 -19.72
N ASP A 444 2.24 27.45 -20.89
CA ASP A 444 1.68 27.94 -22.16
C ASP A 444 0.74 26.92 -22.81
N PHE A 445 0.68 25.69 -22.29
CA PHE A 445 -0.22 24.64 -22.75
C PHE A 445 -1.34 24.42 -21.72
N THR A 446 -2.56 24.21 -22.20
CA THR A 446 -3.78 24.02 -21.39
C THR A 446 -4.45 22.67 -21.61
N ASP A 447 -4.22 22.08 -22.78
CA ASP A 447 -4.89 20.86 -23.22
C ASP A 447 -3.86 19.79 -23.61
N ILE A 448 -4.26 18.52 -23.49
CA ILE A 448 -3.46 17.36 -23.86
C ILE A 448 -4.32 16.33 -24.59
N GLY A 449 -3.81 15.83 -25.71
CA GLY A 449 -4.21 14.55 -26.30
C GLY A 449 -3.12 13.52 -26.09
N ILE A 450 -3.47 12.29 -25.74
CA ILE A 450 -2.51 11.21 -25.54
C ILE A 450 -3.04 9.92 -26.16
N GLY A 451 -2.16 9.19 -26.82
CA GLY A 451 -2.50 7.92 -27.44
C GLY A 451 -1.33 6.95 -27.42
N SER A 452 -1.63 5.71 -27.08
CA SER A 452 -0.63 4.67 -26.91
C SER A 452 -0.96 3.42 -27.72
N VAL A 453 0.06 2.70 -28.17
CA VAL A 453 -0.11 1.39 -28.82
C VAL A 453 0.93 0.43 -28.27
N GLY A 454 0.49 -0.72 -27.76
CA GLY A 454 1.36 -1.76 -27.22
C GLY A 454 1.34 -3.06 -28.03
N SER A 455 2.45 -3.80 -28.00
CA SER A 455 2.52 -5.15 -28.55
C SER A 455 3.29 -6.08 -27.63
N SER A 456 2.58 -6.97 -26.92
CA SER A 456 3.19 -8.01 -26.09
C SER A 456 4.11 -8.95 -26.88
N LYS A 457 3.71 -9.31 -28.11
CA LYS A 457 4.51 -10.16 -29.00
C LYS A 457 5.86 -9.53 -29.36
N ARG A 458 5.87 -8.22 -29.64
CA ARG A 458 7.08 -7.48 -30.01
C ARG A 458 7.83 -6.94 -28.80
N LYS A 459 7.22 -6.95 -27.61
CA LYS A 459 7.70 -6.28 -26.40
C LYS A 459 8.09 -4.83 -26.70
N ILE A 460 7.15 -4.06 -27.22
CA ILE A 460 7.35 -2.65 -27.54
C ILE A 460 6.05 -1.88 -27.30
N PHE A 461 6.20 -0.66 -26.81
CA PHE A 461 5.12 0.25 -26.48
C PHE A 461 5.44 1.64 -27.02
N TYR A 462 4.48 2.22 -27.73
CA TYR A 462 4.55 3.56 -28.31
C TYR A 462 3.56 4.46 -27.59
N THR A 463 3.95 5.70 -27.32
CA THR A 463 3.05 6.71 -26.76
C THR A 463 3.38 8.07 -27.34
N THR A 464 2.33 8.79 -27.70
CA THR A 464 2.39 10.17 -28.18
C THR A 464 1.53 11.01 -27.26
N ALA A 465 2.04 12.17 -26.84
CA ALA A 465 1.28 13.21 -26.14
C ALA A 465 1.41 14.53 -26.91
N ASP A 466 0.28 15.04 -27.40
CA ASP A 466 0.15 16.33 -28.06
C ASP A 466 -0.39 17.35 -27.04
N MET A 467 0.43 18.32 -26.66
CA MET A 467 0.08 19.39 -25.71
C MET A 467 -0.09 20.69 -26.45
N PHE A 468 -1.12 21.46 -26.13
CA PHE A 468 -1.42 22.71 -26.84
C PHE A 468 -2.21 23.71 -26.00
N SER A 469 -2.22 24.97 -26.43
CA SER A 469 -3.17 25.97 -25.96
C SER A 469 -4.31 26.11 -26.94
N VAL A 470 -5.53 26.18 -26.42
CA VAL A 470 -6.70 26.52 -27.24
C VAL A 470 -6.63 27.98 -27.70
N GLU A 471 -7.05 28.24 -28.94
CA GLU A 471 -7.18 29.61 -29.49
C GLU A 471 -8.26 30.45 -28.78
#